data_AF-K9FE33-F1
#
_entry.id   AF-K9FE33-F1
#
_cell.length_a   1.000
_cell.length_b   1.000
_cell.length_c   1.000
_cell.angle_alpha   90.00
_cell.angle_beta   90.00
_cell.angle_gamma   90.00
#
_symmetry.space_group_name_H-M   'P 1'
#
loop_
_entity.id
_entity.type
_entity.pdbx_description
1 polymer ?
#
loop_
_entity_poly.entity_id
_entity_poly.type
_entity_poly.pdbx_seq_one_letter_code
_entity_poly.pdbx_strand_id
1 'polypeptide(L)'
;MGVEEGILAYTERMKSVFRDKIRNIPIDCKKFKKAIEIVINRTGLCPTDLINDGKPRRSKIFVCTTSEDTFRVARLRTYSVPNETALPVTICEAAFATSAATRSFDSVLIDSHQFVDGAFGANNPIEEVEEDEATDRWCATSRESKTINEMFGVCWNWRACTIPHK
;
A
#
# COMPACT_ATOMS: atom_id res chain seq x y z
N MET A 1 3.59 15.07 2.86
CA MET A 1 4.86 14.89 2.14
C MET A 1 4.68 15.48 0.76
N GLY A 2 5.58 16.38 0.35
CA GLY A 2 5.63 16.89 -1.02
C GLY A 2 6.18 15.85 -2.00
N VAL A 3 6.02 16.09 -3.31
CA VAL A 3 6.52 15.16 -4.35
C VAL A 3 8.04 14.97 -4.25
N GLU A 4 8.80 16.06 -4.13
CA GLU A 4 10.27 16.02 -4.00
C GLU A 4 10.74 15.27 -2.76
N GLU A 5 10.08 15.49 -1.62
CA GLU A 5 10.34 14.74 -0.38
C GLU A 5 10.09 13.24 -0.57
N GLY A 6 9.06 12.89 -1.35
CA GLY A 6 8.76 11.52 -1.72
C GLY A 6 9.84 10.88 -2.59
N ILE A 7 10.34 11.60 -3.60
CA ILE A 7 11.43 11.14 -4.48
C ILE A 7 12.72 10.95 -3.67
N LEU A 8 13.01 11.86 -2.75
CA LEU A 8 14.17 11.76 -1.87
C LEU A 8 14.05 10.55 -0.94
N ALA A 9 12.90 10.39 -0.27
CA ALA A 9 12.61 9.24 0.59
C ALA A 9 12.73 7.91 -0.16
N TYR A 10 12.23 7.85 -1.40
CA TYR A 10 12.40 6.70 -2.30
C TYR A 10 13.88 6.38 -2.49
N THR A 11 14.66 7.39 -2.88
CA THR A 11 16.06 7.22 -3.28
C THR A 11 16.93 6.79 -2.10
N GLU A 12 16.73 7.40 -0.92
CA GLU A 12 17.42 7.02 0.31
C GLU A 12 17.07 5.59 0.74
N ARG A 13 15.78 5.22 0.67
CA ARG A 13 15.32 3.87 0.98
C ARG A 13 15.97 2.84 0.07
N MET A 14 15.96 3.07 -1.24
CA MET A 14 16.56 2.15 -2.21
C MET A 14 18.05 1.92 -1.93
N LYS A 15 18.79 2.98 -1.62
CA LYS A 15 20.22 2.90 -1.24
C LYS A 15 20.46 2.21 0.11
N SER A 16 19.49 2.23 1.02
CA SER A 16 19.60 1.62 2.34
C SER A 16 19.26 0.13 2.30
N VAL A 17 18.17 -0.22 1.62
CA VAL A 17 17.62 -1.59 1.58
C VAL A 17 18.32 -2.46 0.54
N PHE A 18 18.69 -1.89 -0.61
CA PHE A 18 19.20 -2.63 -1.77
C PHE A 18 20.67 -2.31 -2.09
N ARG A 19 21.43 -1.80 -1.12
CA ARG A 19 22.83 -1.39 -1.31
C ARG A 19 23.70 -2.52 -1.85
N ASP A 20 23.53 -3.69 -1.25
CA ASP A 20 24.33 -4.87 -1.53
C ASP A 20 23.58 -5.72 -2.56
N LYS A 21 23.61 -5.29 -3.83
CA LYS A 21 23.17 -6.14 -4.96
C LYS A 21 24.15 -7.30 -5.16
N ILE A 22 24.30 -8.16 -4.16
CA ILE A 22 24.90 -9.47 -4.33
C ILE A 22 23.79 -10.34 -4.91
N ARG A 23 23.96 -10.81 -6.14
CA ARG A 23 23.00 -11.67 -6.83
C ARG A 23 22.65 -12.83 -5.89
N ASN A 24 21.35 -12.96 -5.54
CA ASN A 24 20.73 -14.04 -4.76
C ASN A 24 20.71 -13.92 -3.22
N ILE A 25 20.97 -12.76 -2.61
CA ILE A 25 20.71 -12.60 -1.16
C ILE A 25 19.27 -12.09 -0.92
N PRO A 26 18.48 -12.75 -0.05
CA PRO A 26 17.17 -12.25 0.38
C PRO A 26 17.26 -10.83 0.94
N ILE A 27 16.27 -10.00 0.64
CA ILE A 27 16.23 -8.63 1.15
C ILE A 27 15.99 -8.68 2.67
N ASP A 28 16.75 -7.88 3.41
CA ASP A 28 16.57 -7.77 4.86
C ASP A 28 15.25 -7.03 5.17
N CYS A 29 14.22 -7.81 5.49
CA CYS A 29 12.89 -7.34 5.85
C CYS A 29 12.92 -6.34 7.02
N LYS A 30 13.86 -6.51 7.97
CA LYS A 30 13.99 -5.60 9.12
C LYS A 30 14.53 -4.25 8.68
N LYS A 31 15.50 -4.22 7.77
CA LYS A 31 16.00 -2.96 7.17
C LYS A 31 14.90 -2.25 6.39
N PHE A 32 14.09 -2.99 5.64
CA PHE A 32 12.97 -2.42 4.89
C PHE A 32 11.90 -1.83 5.81
N LYS A 33 11.46 -2.59 6.82
CA LYS A 33 10.51 -2.09 7.84
C LYS A 33 11.03 -0.83 8.53
N LYS A 34 12.29 -0.85 8.99
CA LYS A 34 12.92 0.32 9.62
C LYS A 34 12.97 1.53 8.67
N ALA A 35 13.23 1.31 7.38
CA ALA A 35 13.23 2.38 6.41
C ALA A 35 11.83 2.98 6.20
N ILE A 36 10.77 2.16 6.21
CA ILE A 36 9.38 2.64 6.20
C ILE A 36 9.08 3.46 7.46
N GLU A 37 9.43 2.94 8.65
CA GLU A 37 9.21 3.63 9.92
C GLU A 37 9.89 5.01 9.95
N ILE A 38 11.11 5.12 9.42
CA ILE A 38 11.82 6.42 9.29
C ILE A 38 11.03 7.40 8.42
N VAL A 39 10.49 6.94 7.28
CA VAL A 39 9.69 7.79 6.39
C VAL A 39 8.40 8.22 7.07
N ILE A 40 7.70 7.33 7.77
CA ILE A 40 6.47 7.64 8.51
C ILE A 40 6.76 8.70 9.59
N ASN A 41 7.80 8.48 10.41
CA ASN A 41 8.19 9.41 11.46
C ASN A 41 8.54 10.82 10.92
N ARG A 42 9.20 10.90 9.75
CA ARG A 42 9.50 12.19 9.09
C ARG A 42 8.24 12.96 8.68
N THR A 43 7.11 12.26 8.47
CA THR A 43 5.82 12.92 8.18
C THR A 43 5.08 13.38 9.44
N GLY A 44 5.64 13.16 10.63
CA GLY A 44 5.00 13.48 11.92
C GLY A 44 3.92 12.48 12.34
N LEU A 45 3.84 11.33 11.69
CA LEU A 45 2.93 10.23 12.01
C LEU A 45 3.66 9.16 12.81
N CYS A 46 2.92 8.38 13.61
CA CYS A 46 3.48 7.21 14.29
C CYS A 46 3.33 5.95 13.43
N PRO A 47 4.35 5.08 13.30
CA PRO A 47 4.24 3.82 12.57
C PRO A 47 3.13 2.89 13.08
N THR A 48 2.77 3.02 14.35
CA THR A 48 1.71 2.25 15.02
C THR A 48 0.34 2.93 14.95
N ASP A 49 0.23 4.12 14.34
CA ASP A 49 -1.07 4.76 14.13
C ASP A 49 -1.90 3.89 13.19
N LEU A 50 -3.20 3.80 13.44
CA LEU A 50 -4.12 3.11 12.55
C LEU A 50 -4.23 3.87 11.22
N ILE A 51 -4.24 3.14 10.11
CA ILE A 51 -4.49 3.70 8.78
C ILE A 51 -5.88 4.35 8.71
N ASN A 52 -6.86 3.75 9.39
CA ASN A 52 -8.18 4.30 9.64
C ASN A 52 -8.32 4.67 11.12
N ASP A 53 -8.09 5.94 11.44
CA ASP A 53 -8.24 6.50 12.79
C ASP A 53 -9.64 7.11 13.03
N GLY A 54 -10.60 6.86 12.12
CA GLY A 54 -11.95 7.40 12.18
C GLY A 54 -12.05 8.91 11.94
N LYS A 55 -10.92 9.60 11.73
CA LYS A 55 -10.91 11.04 11.47
C LYS A 55 -11.26 11.34 10.02
N PRO A 56 -12.06 12.38 9.74
CA PRO A 56 -12.34 12.79 8.38
C PRO A 56 -11.06 13.29 7.70
N ARG A 57 -10.78 12.76 6.50
CA ARG A 57 -9.64 13.15 5.66
C ARG A 57 -10.15 13.76 4.37
N ARG A 58 -9.40 14.73 3.83
CA ARG A 58 -9.72 15.36 2.54
C ARG A 58 -9.70 14.36 1.39
N SER A 59 -8.79 13.38 1.46
CA SER A 59 -8.63 12.35 0.45
C SER A 59 -8.88 10.97 1.05
N LYS A 60 -9.53 10.12 0.27
CA LYS A 60 -9.74 8.71 0.58
C LYS A 60 -8.62 7.92 -0.07
N ILE A 61 -7.91 7.14 0.73
CA ILE A 61 -6.75 6.38 0.27
C ILE A 61 -6.99 4.92 0.62
N PHE A 62 -6.56 4.05 -0.27
CA PHE A 62 -6.49 2.63 0.00
C PHE A 62 -5.19 2.07 -0.58
N VAL A 63 -4.74 0.95 -0.02
CA VAL A 63 -3.64 0.15 -0.56
C VAL A 63 -4.09 -1.28 -0.77
N CYS A 64 -3.60 -1.90 -1.84
CA CYS A 64 -3.94 -3.28 -2.18
C CYS A 64 -2.90 -4.23 -1.60
N THR A 65 -3.39 -5.34 -1.06
CA THR A 65 -2.62 -6.48 -0.60
C THR A 65 -3.40 -7.74 -0.98
N THR A 66 -2.79 -8.91 -0.85
CA THR A 66 -3.44 -10.19 -1.16
C THR A 66 -3.44 -11.04 0.10
N SER A 67 -4.60 -11.57 0.49
CA SER A 67 -4.69 -12.55 1.58
C SER A 67 -4.07 -13.87 1.14
N GLU A 68 -3.12 -14.42 1.91
CA GLU A 68 -2.56 -15.75 1.61
C GLU A 68 -3.59 -16.87 1.82
N ASP A 69 -4.51 -16.69 2.77
CA ASP A 69 -5.51 -17.71 3.10
C ASP A 69 -6.55 -17.87 1.97
N THR A 70 -6.95 -16.76 1.36
CA THR A 70 -8.06 -16.72 0.38
C THR A 70 -7.60 -16.48 -1.05
N PHE A 71 -6.33 -16.07 -1.24
CA PHE A 71 -5.78 -15.60 -2.52
C PHE A 71 -6.59 -14.47 -3.17
N ARG A 72 -7.33 -13.71 -2.36
CA ARG A 72 -8.12 -12.55 -2.80
C ARG A 72 -7.41 -11.25 -2.47
N VAL A 73 -7.64 -10.24 -3.31
CA VAL A 73 -7.23 -8.87 -3.06
C VAL A 73 -7.99 -8.34 -1.85
N ALA A 74 -7.26 -7.77 -0.91
CA ALA A 74 -7.78 -7.04 0.23
C ALA A 74 -7.32 -5.58 0.15
N ARG A 75 -8.23 -4.69 0.50
CA ARG A 75 -8.07 -3.23 0.40
C ARG A 75 -8.00 -2.64 1.80
N LEU A 76 -6.82 -2.14 2.17
CA LEU A 76 -6.58 -1.47 3.45
C LEU A 76 -6.82 0.02 3.28
N ARG A 77 -7.81 0.57 3.97
CA ARG A 77 -8.40 1.89 3.65
C ARG A 77 -8.24 2.88 4.78
N THR A 78 -8.21 4.17 4.46
CA THR A 78 -8.27 5.26 5.43
C THR A 78 -9.70 5.67 5.81
N TYR A 79 -10.69 4.88 5.42
CA TYR A 79 -12.11 5.15 5.60
C TYR A 79 -12.90 3.84 5.72
N SER A 80 -14.06 3.91 6.36
CA SER A 80 -14.96 2.77 6.50
C SER A 80 -15.90 2.65 5.30
N VAL A 81 -16.20 1.42 4.92
CA VAL A 81 -17.19 1.06 3.88
C VAL A 81 -18.38 0.41 4.60
N PRO A 82 -19.63 0.81 4.28
CA PRO A 82 -20.81 0.14 4.84
C PRO A 82 -20.77 -1.36 4.53
N ASN A 83 -21.14 -2.20 5.49
CA ASN A 83 -21.17 -3.67 5.34
C ASN A 83 -19.81 -4.38 5.23
N GLU A 84 -18.69 -3.66 5.34
CA GLU A 84 -17.36 -4.26 5.50
C GLU A 84 -16.83 -4.01 6.91
N THR A 85 -16.23 -5.05 7.52
CA THR A 85 -15.53 -4.90 8.79
C THR A 85 -14.11 -4.41 8.49
N ALA A 86 -13.78 -3.20 8.94
CA ALA A 86 -12.45 -2.64 8.77
C ALA A 86 -11.45 -3.37 9.68
N LEU A 87 -10.36 -3.88 9.08
CA LEU A 87 -9.26 -4.45 9.84
C LEU A 87 -8.52 -3.33 10.62
N PRO A 88 -8.13 -3.56 11.88
CA PRO A 88 -7.39 -2.60 12.68
C PRO A 88 -5.91 -2.58 12.26
N VAL A 89 -5.63 -2.01 11.09
CA VAL A 89 -4.28 -2.03 10.50
C VAL A 89 -3.51 -0.77 10.79
N THR A 90 -2.25 -0.90 11.19
CA THR A 90 -1.35 0.24 11.34
C THR A 90 -0.83 0.74 9.99
N ILE A 91 -0.41 2.01 9.93
CA ILE A 91 0.20 2.59 8.71
C ILE A 91 1.43 1.76 8.28
N CYS A 92 2.26 1.32 9.23
CA CYS A 92 3.44 0.53 8.92
C CYS A 92 3.09 -0.86 8.39
N GLU A 93 2.08 -1.53 8.95
CA GLU A 93 1.61 -2.83 8.46
C GLU A 93 1.03 -2.72 7.05
N ALA A 94 0.21 -1.71 6.79
CA ALA A 94 -0.37 -1.50 5.46
C ALA A 94 0.72 -1.24 4.40
N ALA A 95 1.72 -0.41 4.72
CA ALA A 95 2.86 -0.13 3.85
C ALA A 95 3.75 -1.36 3.61
N PHE A 96 3.88 -2.23 4.61
CA PHE A 96 4.64 -3.47 4.48
C PHE A 96 3.86 -4.53 3.69
N ALA A 97 2.57 -4.73 3.98
CA ALA A 97 1.70 -5.71 3.33
C ALA A 97 1.57 -5.48 1.82
N THR A 98 1.40 -4.23 1.39
CA THR A 98 1.38 -3.89 -0.05
C THR A 98 2.73 -4.11 -0.74
N SER A 99 3.84 -4.08 0.01
CA SER A 99 5.20 -4.24 -0.52
C SER A 99 5.77 -5.65 -0.37
N ALA A 100 5.08 -6.55 0.34
CA ALA A 100 5.57 -7.86 0.75
C ALA A 100 5.55 -8.87 -0.41
N ALA A 101 6.35 -8.59 -1.43
CA ALA A 101 6.38 -9.36 -2.65
C ALA A 101 6.84 -10.78 -2.36
N THR A 102 6.04 -11.77 -2.75
CA THR A 102 6.41 -13.18 -2.55
C THR A 102 7.76 -13.47 -3.21
N ARG A 103 8.61 -14.22 -2.48
CA ARG A 103 10.06 -14.46 -2.68
C ARG A 103 11.01 -13.38 -2.17
N SER A 104 10.54 -12.17 -1.92
CA SER A 104 11.39 -11.05 -1.46
C SER A 104 11.21 -10.73 0.03
N PHE A 105 10.01 -10.98 0.56
CA PHE A 105 9.63 -10.69 1.94
C PHE A 105 8.77 -11.80 2.53
N ASP A 106 8.81 -11.95 3.85
CA ASP A 106 7.85 -12.77 4.60
C ASP A 106 6.46 -12.13 4.59
N SER A 107 5.41 -12.93 4.76
CA SER A 107 4.03 -12.46 4.86
C SER A 107 3.82 -11.60 6.11
N VAL A 108 2.82 -10.71 6.06
CA VAL A 108 2.47 -9.79 7.14
C VAL A 108 1.27 -10.33 7.89
N LEU A 109 1.43 -10.59 9.19
CA LEU A 109 0.34 -11.02 10.05
C LEU A 109 -0.41 -9.79 10.60
N ILE A 110 -1.71 -9.70 10.30
CA ILE A 110 -2.60 -8.63 10.78
C ILE A 110 -3.86 -9.29 11.35
N ASP A 111 -4.12 -9.11 12.65
CA ASP A 111 -5.33 -9.61 13.36
C ASP A 111 -5.68 -11.09 13.07
N SER A 112 -4.67 -11.94 12.87
CA SER A 112 -4.75 -13.39 12.54
C SER A 112 -4.76 -13.75 11.04
N HIS A 113 -4.69 -12.79 10.13
CA HIS A 113 -4.65 -13.02 8.69
C HIS A 113 -3.26 -12.74 8.12
N GLN A 114 -2.81 -13.58 7.19
CA GLN A 114 -1.55 -13.39 6.49
C GLN A 114 -1.76 -12.66 5.16
N PHE A 115 -0.91 -11.67 4.92
CA PHE A 115 -0.99 -10.79 3.76
C PHE A 115 0.33 -10.71 3.01
N VAL A 116 0.25 -10.71 1.68
CA VAL A 116 1.37 -10.51 0.75
C VAL A 116 1.06 -9.38 -0.22
N ASP A 117 2.05 -8.99 -1.02
CA ASP A 117 1.95 -7.92 -2.00
C ASP A 117 0.70 -8.05 -2.90
N GLY A 118 0.04 -6.91 -3.15
CA GLY A 118 -1.11 -6.78 -4.04
C GLY A 118 -0.80 -7.11 -5.51
N ALA A 119 0.48 -7.30 -5.88
CA ALA A 119 0.90 -7.78 -7.20
C ALA A 119 0.26 -9.14 -7.56
N PHE A 120 -0.18 -9.92 -6.57
CA PHE A 120 -0.99 -11.12 -6.75
C PHE A 120 -2.48 -10.76 -6.90
N GLY A 121 -2.83 -10.14 -8.03
CA GLY A 121 -4.23 -9.94 -8.43
C GLY A 121 -4.63 -8.50 -8.70
N ALA A 122 -3.94 -7.51 -8.10
CA ALA A 122 -4.20 -6.07 -8.29
C ALA A 122 -2.90 -5.28 -8.53
N ASN A 123 -2.07 -5.73 -9.47
CA ASN A 123 -0.84 -5.01 -9.85
C ASN A 123 -1.15 -3.68 -10.57
N ASN A 124 -2.33 -3.58 -11.19
CA ASN A 124 -2.89 -2.33 -11.67
C ASN A 124 -4.18 -2.03 -10.89
N PRO A 125 -4.10 -1.26 -9.80
CA PRO A 125 -5.25 -0.98 -8.93
C PRO A 125 -6.34 -0.11 -9.56
N ILE A 126 -6.22 0.27 -10.84
CA ILE A 126 -7.28 1.01 -11.53
C ILE A 126 -8.59 0.22 -11.62
N GLU A 127 -8.50 -1.11 -11.78
CA GLU A 127 -9.67 -2.00 -11.78
C GLU A 127 -10.37 -1.94 -10.41
N GLU A 128 -9.62 -2.01 -9.32
CA GLU A 128 -10.15 -1.86 -7.96
C GLU A 128 -10.75 -0.47 -7.70
N VAL A 129 -10.20 0.59 -8.31
CA VAL A 129 -10.79 1.93 -8.25
C VAL A 129 -12.12 1.95 -8.98
N GLU A 130 -12.15 1.50 -10.23
CA GLU A 130 -13.29 1.62 -11.12
C GLU A 130 -14.44 0.68 -10.75
N GLU A 131 -14.15 -0.58 -10.42
CA GLU A 131 -15.15 -1.61 -10.19
C GLU A 131 -15.67 -1.59 -8.75
N ASP A 132 -14.81 -1.34 -7.76
CA ASP A 132 -15.17 -1.57 -6.35
C ASP A 132 -15.15 -0.31 -5.47
N GLU A 133 -14.17 0.60 -5.61
CA GLU A 133 -14.08 1.76 -4.70
C GLU A 133 -14.91 2.97 -5.15
N ALA A 134 -15.10 3.12 -6.47
CA ALA A 134 -15.82 4.24 -7.04
C ALA A 134 -17.27 3.90 -7.40
N THR A 135 -17.60 2.64 -7.71
CA THR A 135 -18.97 2.20 -8.08
C THR A 135 -20.00 2.48 -7.00
N ASP A 136 -19.69 2.17 -5.74
CA ASP A 136 -20.61 2.41 -4.60
C ASP A 136 -20.82 3.91 -4.31
N ARG A 137 -19.99 4.80 -4.86
CA ARG A 137 -20.06 6.25 -4.62
C ARG A 137 -20.54 7.06 -5.81
N TRP A 138 -20.28 6.63 -7.04
CA TRP A 138 -20.73 7.34 -8.23
C TRP A 138 -22.23 7.26 -8.48
N CYS A 139 -22.94 6.31 -7.86
CA CYS A 139 -24.40 6.22 -7.99
C CYS A 139 -25.21 7.30 -7.25
N ALA A 140 -24.59 8.24 -6.51
CA ALA A 140 -25.32 9.28 -5.79
C ALA A 140 -25.43 10.62 -6.52
N THR A 141 -24.52 11.00 -7.41
CA THR A 141 -24.63 12.30 -8.10
C THR A 141 -23.76 12.36 -9.35
N SER A 142 -24.42 12.55 -10.49
CA SER A 142 -23.90 13.07 -11.76
C SER A 142 -22.52 12.57 -12.23
N ARG A 143 -22.59 11.86 -13.35
CA ARG A 143 -21.55 11.42 -14.28
C ARG A 143 -20.76 12.60 -14.90
N GLU A 144 -20.24 13.51 -14.08
CA GLU A 144 -19.26 14.51 -14.48
C GLU A 144 -17.87 13.93 -14.23
N SER A 145 -17.15 13.74 -15.34
CA SER A 145 -15.77 13.27 -15.42
C SER A 145 -14.80 14.21 -14.71
N LYS A 146 -14.83 14.25 -13.38
CA LYS A 146 -13.72 14.76 -12.57
C LYS A 146 -12.73 13.61 -12.40
N THR A 147 -11.54 13.87 -12.91
CA THR A 147 -10.39 12.98 -13.00
C THR A 147 -10.27 12.05 -11.80
N ILE A 148 -10.33 10.74 -12.03
CA ILE A 148 -10.23 9.66 -11.02
C ILE A 148 -9.04 9.87 -10.06
N ASN A 149 -7.97 10.50 -10.57
CA ASN A 149 -6.76 10.86 -9.82
C ASN A 149 -6.96 11.85 -8.67
N GLU A 150 -8.05 12.63 -8.63
CA GLU A 150 -8.27 13.62 -7.57
C GLU A 150 -8.96 13.02 -6.34
N MET A 151 -9.69 11.91 -6.50
CA MET A 151 -10.54 11.35 -5.44
C MET A 151 -9.90 10.18 -4.69
N PHE A 152 -9.01 9.43 -5.36
CA PHE A 152 -8.30 8.29 -4.78
C PHE A 152 -6.79 8.40 -5.00
N GLY A 153 -6.05 8.42 -3.89
CA GLY A 153 -4.59 8.26 -3.94
C GLY A 153 -4.26 6.77 -3.99
N VAL A 154 -3.76 6.30 -5.12
CA VAL A 154 -3.40 4.89 -5.30
C VAL A 154 -1.88 4.74 -5.20
N CYS A 155 -1.42 3.96 -4.22
CA CYS A 155 0.00 3.71 -4.04
C CYS A 155 0.46 2.69 -5.09
N TRP A 156 1.23 3.15 -6.09
CA TRP A 156 1.76 2.30 -7.15
C TRP A 156 2.64 1.20 -6.58
N ASN A 157 2.41 -0.02 -7.07
CA ASN A 157 3.17 -1.20 -6.70
C ASN A 157 4.64 -1.04 -7.15
N TRP A 158 5.59 -1.25 -6.23
CA TRP A 158 7.02 -0.92 -6.40
C TRP A 158 7.78 -1.87 -7.35
N ARG A 159 7.09 -2.86 -7.93
CA ARG A 159 7.70 -3.86 -8.83
C ARG A 159 7.99 -3.36 -10.26
N ALA A 160 7.49 -2.19 -10.67
CA ALA A 160 7.64 -1.73 -12.05
C ALA A 160 9.10 -1.47 -12.53
N CYS A 161 10.10 -1.46 -11.64
CA CYS A 161 11.49 -1.14 -12.01
C CYS A 161 12.48 -2.32 -12.08
N THR A 162 12.07 -3.59 -11.95
CA THR A 162 13.05 -4.70 -11.94
C THR A 162 12.64 -6.00 -12.67
N ILE A 163 11.83 -5.92 -13.73
CA ILE A 163 11.72 -7.05 -14.66
C ILE A 163 12.75 -6.83 -15.78
N PRO A 164 13.89 -7.55 -15.81
CA PRO A 164 14.64 -7.66 -17.05
C PRO A 164 13.77 -8.43 -18.04
N HIS A 165 13.36 -7.76 -19.12
CA HIS A 165 12.89 -8.46 -20.30
C HIS A 165 13.97 -9.47 -20.71
N LYS A 166 13.59 -10.74 -20.75
CA LYS A 166 14.34 -11.73 -21.54
C LYS A 166 14.07 -11.50 -23.01
#